data_AF-A0A1J5KAL1-F1
#
_entry.id   AF-A0A1J5KAL1-F1
#
_cell.length_a   1.000
_cell.length_b   1.000
_cell.length_c   1.000
_cell.angle_alpha   90.00
_cell.angle_beta   90.00
_cell.angle_gamma   90.00
#
_symmetry.space_group_name_H-M   'P 1'
#
loop_
_entity.id
_entity.type
_entity.pdbx_description
1 polymer ?
#
loop_
_entity_poly.entity_id
_entity_poly.type
_entity_poly.pdbx_seq_one_letter_code
_entity_poly.pdbx_strand_id
1 'polypeptide(L)'
;MQERGETMARGLVFILFLLSLTANGNEQVVCESGEISDPPFFVSDEYRQGDRLYENLRNVEDQGKIDTYLPRETLVKIEPELFSYSDSPSYRVPIKVLSTPSQKREDSAIGVAGRGQRKRFATTMRGTTGLKRAKKGSVGFIHKKSLRKVAKYVFVLQENAPLFKTPGNIDPYSVALSLAMEDGKFQVERCCYSDKELCFDKYKVDLLDKDGEKVASKFINIGECGIFDHVHPLERNMMSKVLPILEKVRHQVGFKGYSIGDLEILSPHQNWKNGKPVKARPALVKFPLSSKGLGPFNTYHYKPDDKKNSDAYLLPGTQCAFLKSLEKFQDKCDSDNPGCLVEIGNMYHHKSWNTHLSHWSGKCIDIRPLKTDKLEDYSNGLTFRSRAYSRKRTTDLINELFDAGAYVVFFNDRKIKAKKRISYDSKKIHDNHIHVCFNPAHKTTKAACEN
;
A
#
# COMPACT_ATOMS: atom_id res chain seq x y z
N MET A 1 -33.68 -42.04 -38.28
CA MET A 1 -34.45 -42.49 -37.10
C MET A 1 -33.78 -41.84 -35.90
N GLN A 2 -34.13 -40.62 -35.49
CA GLN A 2 -35.36 -40.21 -34.79
C GLN A 2 -35.59 -41.16 -33.61
N GLU A 3 -35.21 -40.78 -32.39
CA GLU A 3 -36.08 -40.01 -31.49
C GLU A 3 -35.41 -38.86 -30.70
N ARG A 4 -36.24 -37.86 -30.39
CA ARG A 4 -36.03 -36.70 -29.50
C ARG A 4 -36.61 -36.99 -28.11
N GLY A 5 -36.10 -36.29 -27.10
CA GLY A 5 -36.77 -35.99 -25.82
C GLY A 5 -35.74 -35.51 -24.78
N GLU A 6 -35.49 -34.21 -24.63
CA GLU A 6 -36.06 -33.34 -23.57
C GLU A 6 -36.03 -34.01 -22.17
N THR A 7 -35.26 -33.55 -21.18
CA THR A 7 -35.61 -32.36 -20.37
C THR A 7 -34.49 -31.93 -19.41
N MET A 8 -34.60 -30.66 -19.01
CA MET A 8 -33.76 -29.88 -18.12
C MET A 8 -33.73 -30.29 -16.63
N ALA A 9 -32.56 -29.98 -16.03
CA ALA A 9 -32.35 -29.30 -14.75
C ALA A 9 -32.42 -30.04 -13.39
N ARG A 10 -31.57 -29.48 -12.49
CA ARG A 10 -31.52 -29.58 -11.01
C ARG A 10 -30.82 -30.85 -10.53
N GLY A 11 -29.64 -30.82 -9.92
CA GLY A 11 -29.18 -29.90 -8.88
C GLY A 11 -29.32 -30.58 -7.53
N LEU A 12 -28.29 -31.27 -7.06
CA LEU A 12 -28.15 -31.65 -5.65
C LEU A 12 -26.65 -31.83 -5.33
N VAL A 13 -26.05 -30.79 -4.74
CA VAL A 13 -24.72 -30.87 -4.13
C VAL A 13 -24.90 -31.47 -2.74
N PHE A 14 -24.27 -32.61 -2.51
CA PHE A 14 -24.14 -33.26 -1.21
C PHE A 14 -23.34 -32.37 -0.26
N ILE A 15 -24.01 -31.81 0.75
CA ILE A 15 -23.37 -31.12 1.89
C ILE A 15 -22.98 -32.21 2.89
N LEU A 16 -21.68 -32.49 3.03
CA LEU A 16 -21.17 -33.36 4.09
C LEU A 16 -21.00 -32.55 5.38
N PHE A 17 -21.77 -32.98 6.37
CA PHE A 17 -21.83 -32.55 7.76
C PHE A 17 -20.46 -32.49 8.42
N LEU A 18 -20.16 -31.35 9.05
CA LEU A 18 -19.13 -31.22 10.08
C LEU A 18 -19.53 -32.09 11.27
N LEU A 19 -18.65 -33.04 11.62
CA LEU A 19 -18.68 -33.79 12.86
C LEU A 19 -18.64 -32.84 14.05
N SER A 20 -19.80 -32.71 14.67
CA SER A 20 -20.04 -32.21 16.02
C SER A 20 -19.41 -33.15 17.06
N LEU A 21 -18.55 -32.58 17.91
CA LEU A 21 -18.18 -33.01 19.28
C LEU A 21 -17.38 -31.82 19.82
N THR A 22 -18.00 -30.86 20.50
CA THR A 22 -18.18 -30.91 21.96
C THR A 22 -19.54 -30.34 22.43
N ALA A 23 -19.96 -30.85 23.58
CA ALA A 23 -21.24 -30.65 24.24
C ALA A 23 -21.71 -29.19 24.36
N ASN A 24 -22.97 -28.99 23.99
CA ASN A 24 -23.78 -27.81 24.29
C ASN A 24 -24.05 -27.73 25.80
N GLY A 25 -23.33 -26.86 26.51
CA GLY A 25 -23.94 -26.05 27.55
C GLY A 25 -24.59 -24.86 26.85
N ASN A 26 -25.90 -24.92 26.63
CA ASN A 26 -26.62 -23.88 25.90
C ASN A 26 -26.90 -22.69 26.84
N GLU A 27 -25.87 -21.90 27.15
CA GLU A 27 -26.07 -20.57 27.69
C GLU A 27 -26.76 -19.71 26.62
N GLN A 28 -27.99 -19.29 26.92
CA GLN A 28 -28.82 -18.57 25.96
C GLN A 28 -28.34 -17.12 25.87
N VAL A 29 -27.52 -16.81 24.86
CA VAL A 29 -27.05 -15.45 24.60
C VAL A 29 -28.15 -14.66 23.88
N VAL A 30 -28.57 -13.54 24.48
CA VAL A 30 -29.54 -12.61 23.89
C VAL A 30 -28.78 -11.41 23.33
N CYS A 31 -29.02 -11.06 22.07
CA CYS A 31 -28.37 -9.93 21.40
C CYS A 31 -29.37 -8.84 21.01
N GLU A 32 -29.04 -7.59 21.31
CA GLU A 32 -29.83 -6.40 20.98
C GLU A 32 -28.99 -5.43 20.14
N SER A 33 -29.58 -4.83 19.10
CA SER A 33 -28.90 -3.81 18.31
C SER A 33 -28.70 -2.52 19.12
N GLY A 34 -27.58 -1.85 18.91
CA GLY A 34 -27.26 -0.60 19.57
C GLY A 34 -26.16 0.19 18.87
N GLU A 35 -25.77 1.30 19.50
CA GLU A 35 -24.73 2.19 19.02
C GLU A 35 -23.79 2.57 20.16
N ILE A 36 -22.49 2.60 19.90
CA ILE A 36 -21.49 3.00 20.89
C ILE A 36 -20.47 3.98 20.31
N SER A 37 -19.99 4.90 21.13
CA SER A 37 -19.02 5.94 20.74
C SER A 37 -17.57 5.44 20.81
N ASP A 38 -17.33 4.41 21.62
CA ASP A 38 -16.02 3.87 21.87
C ASP A 38 -15.57 2.93 20.76
N PRO A 39 -14.34 3.09 20.25
CA PRO A 39 -13.84 2.24 19.21
C PRO A 39 -13.41 0.87 19.78
N PRO A 40 -13.56 -0.23 19.01
CA PRO A 40 -13.15 -1.57 19.45
C PRO A 40 -11.64 -1.69 19.66
N PHE A 41 -10.87 -0.87 18.94
CA PHE A 41 -9.42 -0.73 19.02
C PHE A 41 -8.99 0.58 18.36
N PHE A 42 -7.70 0.88 18.41
CA PHE A 42 -7.07 2.06 17.80
C PHE A 42 -5.96 1.64 16.85
N VAL A 43 -5.57 2.56 15.96
CA VAL A 43 -4.40 2.40 15.10
C VAL A 43 -3.28 3.29 15.63
N SER A 44 -2.09 2.71 15.81
CA SER A 44 -0.89 3.48 16.15
C SER A 44 -0.49 4.34 14.94
N ASP A 45 -0.19 5.59 15.22
CA ASP A 45 0.16 6.60 14.24
C ASP A 45 1.18 7.57 14.85
N GLU A 46 1.54 8.62 14.13
CA GLU A 46 2.60 9.54 14.55
C GLU A 46 2.23 10.48 15.70
N TYR A 47 3.14 10.60 16.68
CA TYR A 47 3.28 11.78 17.53
C TYR A 47 4.74 12.11 17.81
N ARG A 48 5.22 13.27 17.33
CA ARG A 48 6.63 13.73 17.49
C ARG A 48 7.70 12.79 16.90
N GLN A 49 7.30 11.78 16.12
CA GLN A 49 8.22 10.84 15.47
C GLN A 49 8.65 11.27 14.06
N GLY A 50 8.03 12.31 13.49
CA GLY A 50 8.31 12.76 12.14
C GLY A 50 8.19 11.62 11.14
N ASP A 51 9.24 11.41 10.34
CA ASP A 51 9.30 10.41 9.28
C ASP A 51 9.54 8.98 9.77
N ARG A 52 9.62 8.75 11.09
CA ARG A 52 9.88 7.40 11.60
C ARG A 52 8.71 6.48 11.29
N LEU A 53 9.03 5.25 10.93
CA LEU A 53 8.04 4.20 10.67
C LEU A 53 7.64 3.46 11.96
N TYR A 54 7.97 4.03 13.12
CA TYR A 54 7.72 3.44 14.42
C TYR A 54 7.42 4.50 15.47
N GLU A 55 6.78 4.05 16.55
CA GLU A 55 6.60 4.73 17.81
C GLU A 55 7.34 4.04 18.95
N ASN A 56 7.57 4.77 20.03
CA ASN A 56 8.18 4.19 21.23
C ASN A 56 7.12 3.53 22.09
N LEU A 57 7.25 2.23 22.35
CA LEU A 57 6.46 1.54 23.36
C LEU A 57 7.23 1.55 24.67
N ARG A 58 6.68 2.23 25.67
CA ARG A 58 7.31 2.39 26.99
C ARG A 58 6.98 1.19 27.87
N ASN A 59 7.95 0.80 28.68
CA ASN A 59 7.85 -0.35 29.55
C ASN A 59 6.73 -0.18 30.59
N VAL A 60 6.13 -1.29 31.02
CA VAL A 60 5.01 -1.29 31.97
C VAL A 60 5.43 -0.99 33.41
N GLU A 61 6.64 -1.39 33.81
CA GLU A 61 7.21 -1.18 35.15
C GLU A 61 7.85 0.22 35.26
N ASP A 62 8.50 0.69 34.19
CA ASP A 62 9.12 2.02 34.12
C ASP A 62 8.73 2.74 32.82
N GLN A 63 7.77 3.68 32.92
CA GLN A 63 7.32 4.47 31.78
C GLN A 63 8.40 5.41 31.21
N GLY A 64 9.49 5.65 31.94
CA GLY A 64 10.66 6.38 31.44
C GLY A 64 11.45 5.57 30.41
N LYS A 65 11.50 4.24 30.58
CA LYS A 65 12.28 3.31 29.77
C LYS A 65 11.59 2.93 28.46
N ILE A 66 12.40 2.90 27.39
CA ILE A 66 11.99 2.44 26.06
C ILE A 66 12.90 1.27 25.70
N ASP A 67 12.36 0.05 25.71
CA ASP A 67 13.04 -1.18 25.30
C ASP A 67 12.40 -1.83 24.07
N THR A 68 11.26 -1.27 23.63
CA THR A 68 10.43 -1.81 22.56
C THR A 68 10.00 -0.69 21.62
N TYR A 69 10.05 -0.94 20.31
CA TYR A 69 9.44 -0.06 19.32
C TYR A 69 8.16 -0.69 18.76
N LEU A 70 7.16 0.16 18.55
CA LEU A 70 5.86 -0.17 17.98
C LEU A 70 5.88 0.26 16.51
N PRO A 71 5.80 -0.65 15.54
CA PRO A 71 5.66 -0.26 14.15
C PRO A 71 4.44 0.67 13.98
N ARG A 72 4.55 1.69 13.13
CA ARG A 72 3.40 2.54 12.77
C ARG A 72 2.31 1.68 12.14
N GLU A 73 1.04 2.09 12.23
CA GLU A 73 -0.11 1.35 11.70
C GLU A 73 -0.35 0.00 12.42
N THR A 74 0.10 -0.11 13.67
CA THR A 74 -0.18 -1.26 14.55
C THR A 74 -1.58 -1.14 15.16
N LEU A 75 -2.35 -2.21 15.17
CA LEU A 75 -3.65 -2.25 15.83
C LEU A 75 -3.44 -2.48 17.34
N VAL A 76 -4.07 -1.64 18.17
CA VAL A 76 -3.90 -1.68 19.63
C VAL A 76 -5.24 -1.57 20.35
N LYS A 77 -5.44 -2.36 21.39
CA LYS A 77 -6.59 -2.29 22.30
C LYS A 77 -6.25 -1.48 23.54
N ILE A 78 -7.23 -0.72 24.01
CA ILE A 78 -7.18 0.11 25.21
C ILE A 78 -8.54 -0.03 25.89
N GLU A 79 -8.55 -0.21 27.20
CA GLU A 79 -9.80 -0.21 27.96
C GLU A 79 -10.39 1.22 27.97
N PRO A 80 -11.69 1.40 27.67
CA PRO A 80 -12.30 2.73 27.54
C PRO A 80 -12.07 3.65 28.74
N GLU A 81 -12.13 3.10 29.95
CA GLU A 81 -11.93 3.82 31.22
C GLU A 81 -10.52 4.40 31.33
N LEU A 82 -9.52 3.65 30.85
CA LEU A 82 -8.12 4.08 30.85
C LEU A 82 -7.86 5.14 29.77
N PHE A 83 -8.61 5.07 28.66
CA PHE A 83 -8.54 6.10 27.63
C PHE A 83 -9.23 7.40 28.07
N SER A 84 -10.34 7.33 28.80
CA SER A 84 -11.09 8.51 29.28
C SER A 84 -10.51 9.15 30.54
N TYR A 85 -9.65 8.44 31.28
CA TYR A 85 -9.04 8.90 32.54
C TYR A 85 -8.42 10.32 32.50
N SER A 86 -7.86 10.73 31.37
CA SER A 86 -7.28 12.07 31.22
C SER A 86 -7.58 12.68 29.87
N ASP A 87 -8.10 13.91 29.86
CA ASP A 87 -8.30 14.71 28.65
C ASP A 87 -6.98 15.22 28.06
N SER A 88 -5.88 15.16 28.82
CA SER A 88 -4.58 15.63 28.36
C SER A 88 -4.14 14.84 27.12
N PRO A 89 -3.98 15.49 25.95
CA PRO A 89 -3.59 14.79 24.74
C PRO A 89 -2.17 14.19 24.81
N SER A 90 -1.34 14.67 25.75
CA SER A 90 0.00 14.13 26.00
C SER A 90 0.02 13.03 27.06
N TYR A 91 -1.13 12.69 27.68
CA TYR A 91 -1.22 11.59 28.63
C TYR A 91 -0.80 10.26 27.97
N ARG A 92 -0.24 9.36 28.78
CA ARG A 92 0.19 8.04 28.33
C ARG A 92 -0.84 7.02 28.77
N VAL A 93 -1.33 6.24 27.83
CA VAL A 93 -2.32 5.20 28.07
C VAL A 93 -1.67 3.83 27.91
N PRO A 94 -2.04 2.85 28.74
CA PRO A 94 -1.61 1.47 28.55
C PRO A 94 -2.31 0.89 27.33
N ILE A 95 -1.57 0.11 26.54
CA ILE A 95 -2.07 -0.52 25.33
C ILE A 95 -1.71 -2.00 25.30
N LYS A 96 -2.53 -2.79 24.61
CA LYS A 96 -2.22 -4.16 24.19
C LYS A 96 -2.18 -4.24 22.68
N VAL A 97 -1.10 -4.77 22.12
CA VAL A 97 -0.94 -4.95 20.67
C VAL A 97 -1.81 -6.10 20.17
N LEU A 98 -2.67 -5.82 19.19
CA LEU A 98 -3.51 -6.81 18.52
C LEU A 98 -2.81 -7.40 17.30
N SER A 99 -2.28 -6.54 16.42
CA SER A 99 -1.54 -6.96 15.23
C SER A 99 -0.54 -5.90 14.79
N THR A 100 0.55 -6.31 14.14
CA THR A 100 1.58 -5.39 13.62
C THR A 100 1.72 -5.55 12.11
N PRO A 101 2.04 -4.49 11.35
CA PRO A 101 2.36 -4.61 9.93
C PRO A 101 3.53 -5.55 9.64
N SER A 102 3.70 -5.89 8.35
CA SER A 102 4.79 -6.74 7.88
C SER A 102 6.16 -6.13 8.16
N GLN A 103 7.10 -6.95 8.64
CA GLN A 103 8.49 -6.54 8.86
C GLN A 103 9.22 -6.18 7.55
N LYS A 104 8.74 -6.68 6.39
CA LYS A 104 9.32 -6.36 5.07
C LYS A 104 9.40 -4.84 4.82
N ARG A 105 8.42 -4.08 5.32
CA ARG A 105 8.37 -2.61 5.23
C ARG A 105 9.50 -1.93 6.01
N GLU A 106 9.97 -2.54 7.09
CA GLU A 106 11.07 -2.03 7.91
C GLU A 106 12.42 -2.44 7.29
N ASP A 107 12.51 -3.67 6.79
CA ASP A 107 13.72 -4.20 6.16
C ASP A 107 14.11 -3.41 4.90
N SER A 108 13.12 -2.94 4.15
CA SER A 108 13.35 -2.05 3.00
C SER A 108 13.91 -0.69 3.43
N ALA A 109 13.51 -0.17 4.60
CA ALA A 109 13.99 1.10 5.15
C ALA A 109 15.39 0.98 5.81
N ILE A 110 15.70 -0.11 6.50
CA ILE A 110 17.00 -0.35 7.18
C ILE A 110 18.11 -0.69 6.18
N GLY A 111 17.73 -1.31 5.08
CA GLY A 111 18.64 -2.06 4.22
C GLY A 111 19.55 -1.31 3.24
N VAL A 112 19.45 0.01 3.12
CA VAL A 112 20.07 0.76 2.01
C VAL A 112 21.61 0.69 2.10
N ALA A 113 22.30 0.12 1.12
CA ALA A 113 23.76 0.08 1.04
C ALA A 113 24.25 0.99 -0.10
N GLY A 114 24.93 2.08 0.23
CA GLY A 114 25.52 3.05 -0.72
C GLY A 114 26.00 4.33 -0.01
N ARG A 115 27.12 4.94 -0.45
CA ARG A 115 27.61 6.21 0.15
C ARG A 115 26.61 7.34 -0.18
N GLY A 116 25.93 7.87 0.84
CA GLY A 116 25.02 9.02 0.71
C GLY A 116 23.54 8.67 0.95
N GLN A 117 22.98 7.67 0.24
CA GLN A 117 21.58 7.25 0.38
C GLN A 117 21.35 6.25 1.53
N ARG A 118 22.35 5.42 1.92
CA ARG A 118 22.32 4.55 3.12
C ARG A 118 21.91 5.27 4.40
N LYS A 119 22.33 6.53 4.55
CA LYS A 119 22.04 7.32 5.73
C LYS A 119 20.61 7.87 5.74
N ARG A 120 19.86 7.80 4.63
CA ARG A 120 18.69 8.66 4.42
C ARG A 120 17.32 8.02 4.64
N PHE A 121 17.16 6.74 4.33
CA PHE A 121 15.96 5.99 4.74
C PHE A 121 16.18 5.26 6.06
N ALA A 122 17.43 4.88 6.36
CA ALA A 122 17.80 4.36 7.68
C ALA A 122 17.49 5.35 8.83
N THR A 123 17.32 6.65 8.57
CA THR A 123 16.87 7.62 9.59
C THR A 123 15.42 7.42 10.01
N THR A 124 14.56 6.90 9.14
CA THR A 124 13.17 6.56 9.48
C THR A 124 13.11 5.40 10.49
N MET A 125 14.14 4.55 10.50
CA MET A 125 14.33 3.47 11.46
C MET A 125 15.43 3.78 12.49
N ARG A 126 15.98 5.00 12.51
CA ARG A 126 17.04 5.36 13.46
C ARG A 126 16.47 5.43 14.87
N GLY A 127 17.16 4.77 15.80
CA GLY A 127 16.77 4.70 17.21
C GLY A 127 16.10 3.38 17.58
N THR A 128 15.86 2.48 16.63
CA THR A 128 15.40 1.11 16.92
C THR A 128 16.54 0.15 17.27
N THR A 129 17.80 0.55 17.10
CA THR A 129 18.96 -0.28 17.44
C THR A 129 18.93 -0.67 18.92
N GLY A 130 18.92 -1.96 19.21
CA GLY A 130 18.82 -2.50 20.57
C GLY A 130 17.40 -2.54 21.16
N LEU A 131 16.40 -1.99 20.45
CA LEU A 131 15.00 -2.11 20.83
C LEU A 131 14.38 -3.40 20.26
N LYS A 132 13.49 -4.02 21.02
CA LYS A 132 12.69 -5.14 20.55
C LYS A 132 11.57 -4.62 19.65
N ARG A 133 11.26 -5.34 18.57
CA ARG A 133 10.06 -5.07 17.77
C ARG A 133 8.84 -5.56 18.53
N ALA A 134 7.82 -4.74 18.69
CA ALA A 134 6.54 -5.14 19.26
C ALA A 134 5.92 -6.29 18.44
N LYS A 135 5.22 -7.19 19.12
CA LYS A 135 4.50 -8.34 18.53
C LYS A 135 3.07 -8.36 19.07
N LYS A 136 2.21 -9.17 18.46
CA LYS A 136 0.88 -9.47 19.04
C LYS A 136 1.02 -9.86 20.50
N GLY A 137 0.19 -9.27 21.37
CA GLY A 137 0.22 -9.48 22.81
C GLY A 137 1.22 -8.61 23.59
N SER A 138 2.13 -7.86 22.93
CA SER A 138 2.97 -6.88 23.61
C SER A 138 2.11 -5.84 24.35
N VAL A 139 2.56 -5.44 25.54
CA VAL A 139 1.92 -4.43 26.38
C VAL A 139 2.90 -3.31 26.70
N GLY A 140 2.37 -2.11 26.94
CA GLY A 140 3.20 -0.96 27.31
C GLY A 140 2.41 0.35 27.28
N PHE A 141 3.11 1.47 27.44
CA PHE A 141 2.51 2.79 27.44
C PHE A 141 2.86 3.58 26.17
N ILE A 142 1.86 4.27 25.61
CA ILE A 142 2.03 5.18 24.48
C ILE A 142 1.27 6.48 24.73
N HIS A 143 1.69 7.58 24.10
CA HIS A 143 0.96 8.85 24.18
C HIS A 143 -0.39 8.76 23.45
N LYS A 144 -1.45 9.35 24.03
CA LYS A 144 -2.80 9.40 23.39
C LYS A 144 -2.76 9.97 21.97
N LYS A 145 -1.92 10.99 21.73
CA LYS A 145 -1.71 11.59 20.39
C LYS A 145 -1.10 10.64 19.36
N SER A 146 -0.48 9.54 19.75
CA SER A 146 0.02 8.52 18.82
C SER A 146 -1.08 7.54 18.39
N LEU A 147 -2.33 7.77 18.76
CA LEU A 147 -3.44 6.86 18.50
C LEU A 147 -4.50 7.53 17.63
N ARG A 148 -5.11 6.75 16.74
CA ARG A 148 -6.20 7.19 15.86
C ARG A 148 -7.37 6.22 15.95
N LYS A 149 -8.59 6.77 15.90
CA LYS A 149 -9.81 5.97 15.81
C LYS A 149 -9.83 5.20 14.49
N VAL A 150 -10.25 3.94 14.58
CA VAL A 150 -10.40 3.01 13.45
C VAL A 150 -11.34 3.49 12.36
N ALA A 151 -12.30 4.35 12.69
CA ALA A 151 -13.21 5.01 11.73
C ALA A 151 -12.50 5.70 10.56
N LYS A 152 -11.27 6.18 10.78
CA LYS A 152 -10.45 6.85 9.74
C LYS A 152 -9.84 5.89 8.73
N TYR A 153 -9.88 4.59 9.03
CA TYR A 153 -9.21 3.55 8.26
C TYR A 153 -10.23 2.59 7.65
N VAL A 154 -9.79 1.96 6.57
CA VAL A 154 -10.31 0.69 6.07
C VAL A 154 -9.25 -0.38 6.30
N PHE A 155 -9.64 -1.64 6.24
CA PHE A 155 -8.78 -2.76 6.56
C PHE A 155 -8.75 -3.73 5.40
N VAL A 156 -7.59 -3.85 4.76
CA VAL A 156 -7.42 -4.75 3.60
C VAL A 156 -6.87 -6.08 4.10
N LEU A 157 -7.45 -7.18 3.61
CA LEU A 157 -7.11 -8.54 4.02
C LEU A 157 -5.71 -8.95 3.55
N GLN A 158 -5.04 -9.74 4.39
CA GLN A 158 -3.81 -10.45 4.06
C GLN A 158 -4.12 -11.74 3.29
N GLU A 159 -3.15 -12.25 2.54
CA GLU A 159 -3.29 -13.48 1.74
C GLU A 159 -3.62 -14.73 2.57
N ASN A 160 -3.10 -14.79 3.79
CA ASN A 160 -3.36 -15.88 4.73
C ASN A 160 -4.59 -15.64 5.62
N ALA A 161 -5.38 -14.59 5.36
CA ALA A 161 -6.59 -14.33 6.15
C ALA A 161 -7.60 -15.47 5.97
N PRO A 162 -8.28 -15.92 7.04
CA PRO A 162 -9.45 -16.78 6.89
C PRO A 162 -10.44 -16.14 5.93
N LEU A 163 -10.87 -16.90 4.92
CA LEU A 163 -11.76 -16.40 3.88
C LEU A 163 -13.04 -15.86 4.50
N PHE A 164 -13.27 -14.56 4.34
CA PHE A 164 -14.60 -14.00 4.51
C PHE A 164 -15.44 -14.54 3.34
N LYS A 165 -16.41 -15.42 3.62
CA LYS A 165 -17.34 -15.89 2.58
C LYS A 165 -18.13 -14.70 2.07
N THR A 166 -17.79 -14.21 0.88
CA THR A 166 -18.49 -13.12 0.21
C THR A 166 -19.70 -13.68 -0.55
N PRO A 167 -20.86 -13.01 -0.51
CA PRO A 167 -21.93 -13.30 -1.46
C PRO A 167 -21.41 -13.05 -2.89
N GLY A 168 -21.61 -13.99 -3.82
CA GLY A 168 -21.36 -13.77 -5.24
C GLY A 168 -19.93 -13.97 -5.75
N ASN A 169 -19.06 -14.73 -5.07
CA ASN A 169 -17.67 -14.99 -5.49
C ASN A 169 -16.82 -13.71 -5.67
N ILE A 170 -17.05 -12.70 -4.83
CA ILE A 170 -16.21 -11.49 -4.84
C ILE A 170 -14.82 -11.87 -4.37
N ASP A 171 -13.82 -11.48 -5.17
CA ASP A 171 -12.42 -11.69 -4.89
C ASP A 171 -12.02 -11.03 -3.55
N PRO A 172 -11.60 -11.82 -2.53
CA PRO A 172 -11.28 -11.29 -1.21
C PRO A 172 -10.07 -10.34 -1.23
N TYR A 173 -9.30 -10.29 -2.32
CA TYR A 173 -8.13 -9.44 -2.48
C TYR A 173 -8.42 -8.07 -3.10
N SER A 174 -9.66 -7.82 -3.55
CA SER A 174 -10.11 -6.53 -4.09
C SER A 174 -11.09 -5.80 -3.17
N VAL A 175 -11.26 -6.30 -1.94
CA VAL A 175 -12.21 -5.78 -0.97
C VAL A 175 -11.52 -5.25 0.27
N ALA A 176 -12.13 -4.24 0.89
CA ALA A 176 -11.70 -3.67 2.16
C ALA A 176 -12.82 -3.80 3.20
N LEU A 177 -12.45 -3.89 4.46
CA LEU A 177 -13.39 -3.91 5.58
C LEU A 177 -13.45 -2.52 6.21
N SER A 178 -14.63 -2.09 6.63
CA SER A 178 -14.78 -0.89 7.44
C SER A 178 -15.80 -1.11 8.55
N LEU A 179 -15.64 -0.43 9.67
CA LEU A 179 -16.64 -0.47 10.74
C LEU A 179 -17.79 0.47 10.38
N ALA A 180 -19.01 -0.06 10.38
CA ALA A 180 -20.19 0.71 10.04
C ALA A 180 -20.47 1.75 11.13
N MET A 181 -20.80 2.96 10.70
CA MET A 181 -21.07 4.07 11.60
C MET A 181 -22.27 4.88 11.16
N GLU A 182 -22.99 5.40 12.15
CA GLU A 182 -24.12 6.31 12.02
C GLU A 182 -23.97 7.42 13.07
N ASP A 183 -24.12 8.67 12.68
CA ASP A 183 -23.95 9.85 13.54
C ASP A 183 -22.67 9.87 14.41
N GLY A 184 -21.57 9.32 13.85
CA GLY A 184 -20.28 9.27 14.53
C GLY A 184 -20.14 8.18 15.59
N LYS A 185 -21.12 7.28 15.71
CA LYS A 185 -21.10 6.09 16.58
C LYS A 185 -20.98 4.81 15.76
N PHE A 186 -20.44 3.76 16.38
CA PHE A 186 -20.32 2.44 15.77
C PHE A 186 -21.61 1.65 15.96
N GLN A 187 -22.09 1.02 14.88
CA GLN A 187 -23.22 0.10 14.95
C GLN A 187 -22.78 -1.24 15.55
N VAL A 188 -23.47 -1.69 16.60
CA VAL A 188 -23.16 -2.93 17.34
C VAL A 188 -24.39 -3.79 17.61
N GLU A 189 -24.15 -5.07 17.88
CA GLU A 189 -25.08 -5.96 18.58
C GLU A 189 -24.48 -6.27 19.94
N ARG A 190 -25.13 -5.80 21.00
CA ARG A 190 -24.74 -6.12 22.38
C ARG A 190 -25.36 -7.45 22.75
N CYS A 191 -24.51 -8.43 23.01
CA CYS A 191 -24.89 -9.79 23.37
C CYS A 191 -24.60 -10.05 24.84
N CYS A 192 -25.59 -10.52 25.59
CA CYS A 192 -25.45 -10.83 27.01
C CYS A 192 -25.83 -12.29 27.30
N TYR A 193 -25.10 -12.90 28.24
CA TYR A 193 -25.45 -14.21 28.77
C TYR A 193 -26.71 -14.12 29.65
N SER A 194 -27.36 -15.26 29.92
CA SER A 194 -28.69 -15.35 30.53
C SER A 194 -28.82 -14.72 31.92
N ASP A 195 -27.71 -14.50 32.64
CA ASP A 195 -27.65 -13.79 33.92
C ASP A 195 -27.51 -12.25 33.78
N LYS A 196 -27.36 -11.74 32.54
CA LYS A 196 -27.12 -10.33 32.17
C LYS A 196 -25.89 -9.67 32.79
N GLU A 197 -25.05 -10.41 33.51
CA GLU A 197 -23.83 -9.86 34.11
C GLU A 197 -22.67 -9.86 33.13
N LEU A 198 -22.60 -10.86 32.25
CA LEU A 198 -21.57 -10.94 31.21
C LEU A 198 -22.15 -10.48 29.85
N CYS A 199 -21.63 -9.38 29.31
CA CYS A 199 -22.00 -8.88 27.98
C CYS A 199 -20.77 -8.63 27.11
N PHE A 200 -20.94 -8.73 25.80
CA PHE A 200 -19.93 -8.40 24.80
C PHE A 200 -20.57 -7.77 23.56
N ASP A 201 -19.82 -6.91 22.86
CA ASP A 201 -20.30 -6.22 21.68
C ASP A 201 -19.76 -6.86 20.39
N LYS A 202 -20.66 -7.18 19.47
CA LYS A 202 -20.31 -7.49 18.08
C LYS A 202 -20.42 -6.22 17.26
N TYR A 203 -19.38 -5.88 16.51
CA TYR A 203 -19.36 -4.68 15.69
C TYR A 203 -19.80 -5.01 14.28
N LYS A 204 -20.61 -4.13 13.69
CA LYS A 204 -20.98 -4.26 12.28
C LYS A 204 -19.80 -3.88 11.40
N VAL A 205 -19.38 -4.83 10.57
CA VAL A 205 -18.32 -4.68 9.60
C VAL A 205 -18.94 -4.68 8.21
N ASP A 206 -18.71 -3.60 7.46
CA ASP A 206 -19.06 -3.46 6.06
C ASP A 206 -17.90 -3.93 5.19
N LEU A 207 -18.23 -4.73 4.19
CA LEU A 207 -17.35 -5.11 3.11
C LEU A 207 -17.53 -4.10 1.97
N LEU A 208 -16.43 -3.49 1.57
CA LEU A 208 -16.34 -2.50 0.50
C LEU A 208 -15.61 -3.12 -0.69
N ASP A 209 -16.08 -2.84 -1.91
CA ASP A 209 -15.35 -3.17 -3.13
C ASP A 209 -14.20 -2.17 -3.41
N LYS A 210 -13.56 -2.33 -4.58
CA LYS A 210 -12.43 -1.49 -5.00
C LYS A 210 -12.78 -0.01 -5.19
N ASP A 211 -14.05 0.28 -5.48
CA ASP A 211 -14.57 1.63 -5.70
C ASP A 211 -15.02 2.25 -4.36
N GLY A 212 -15.13 1.43 -3.31
CA GLY A 212 -15.53 1.81 -1.97
C GLY A 212 -17.02 1.65 -1.72
N GLU A 213 -17.73 1.00 -2.64
CA GLU A 213 -19.14 0.71 -2.51
C GLU A 213 -19.36 -0.49 -1.61
N LYS A 214 -20.41 -0.42 -0.79
CA LYS A 214 -20.72 -1.48 0.17
C LYS A 214 -21.39 -2.66 -0.53
N VAL A 215 -20.79 -3.84 -0.41
CA VAL A 215 -21.28 -5.08 -1.03
C VAL A 215 -21.95 -6.02 -0.03
N ALA A 216 -21.54 -6.00 1.23
CA ALA A 216 -22.11 -6.85 2.29
C ALA A 216 -21.83 -6.25 3.67
N SER A 217 -22.54 -6.71 4.70
CA SER A 217 -22.28 -6.37 6.10
C SER A 217 -22.44 -7.59 7.00
N LYS A 218 -21.69 -7.65 8.10
CA LYS A 218 -21.84 -8.68 9.12
C LYS A 218 -21.44 -8.17 10.51
N PHE A 219 -22.15 -8.57 11.54
CA PHE A 219 -21.74 -8.36 12.93
C PHE A 219 -20.67 -9.37 13.34
N ILE A 220 -19.55 -8.89 13.87
CA ILE A 220 -18.39 -9.71 14.24
C ILE A 220 -17.93 -9.36 15.65
N ASN A 221 -17.68 -10.37 16.48
CA ASN A 221 -16.97 -10.18 17.75
C ASN A 221 -15.48 -9.93 17.46
N ILE A 222 -15.02 -8.71 17.70
CA ILE A 222 -13.63 -8.29 17.44
C ILE A 222 -12.70 -8.75 18.58
N GLY A 223 -13.24 -9.05 19.76
CA GLY A 223 -12.46 -9.46 20.94
C GLY A 223 -11.95 -10.90 20.91
N GLU A 224 -12.45 -11.74 20.00
CA GLU A 224 -12.03 -13.13 19.81
C GLU A 224 -10.92 -13.24 18.74
N CYS A 225 -10.26 -14.41 18.63
CA CYS A 225 -9.33 -14.68 17.52
C CYS A 225 -10.07 -14.45 16.20
N GLY A 226 -9.63 -13.46 15.42
CA GLY A 226 -10.52 -12.80 14.47
C GLY A 226 -9.82 -12.27 13.23
N ILE A 227 -10.65 -11.93 12.24
CA ILE A 227 -10.23 -11.42 10.93
C ILE A 227 -9.26 -10.23 11.00
N PHE A 228 -9.35 -9.40 12.05
CA PHE A 228 -8.49 -8.23 12.27
C PHE A 228 -7.03 -8.59 12.65
N ASP A 229 -6.75 -9.86 12.93
CA ASP A 229 -5.38 -10.36 13.02
C ASP A 229 -4.68 -10.40 11.64
N HIS A 230 -5.48 -10.45 10.57
CA HIS A 230 -5.03 -10.67 9.20
C HIS A 230 -5.37 -9.49 8.29
N VAL A 231 -5.36 -8.27 8.83
CA VAL A 231 -5.59 -7.06 8.04
C VAL A 231 -4.48 -6.06 8.18
N HIS A 232 -4.41 -5.15 7.22
CA HIS A 232 -3.61 -3.94 7.29
C HIS A 232 -4.51 -2.72 7.22
N PRO A 233 -4.33 -1.75 8.14
CA PRO A 233 -5.08 -0.51 8.09
C PRO A 233 -4.56 0.37 6.94
N LEU A 234 -5.48 1.01 6.23
CA LEU A 234 -5.20 1.99 5.18
C LEU A 234 -6.12 3.18 5.40
N GLU A 235 -5.61 4.41 5.33
CA GLU A 235 -6.49 5.59 5.43
C GLU A 235 -7.58 5.52 4.36
N ARG A 236 -8.83 5.78 4.73
CA ARG A 236 -9.98 5.61 3.84
C ARG A 236 -9.82 6.39 2.51
N ASN A 237 -9.19 7.56 2.54
CA ASN A 237 -8.92 8.42 1.39
C ASN A 237 -7.77 7.93 0.46
N MET A 238 -7.04 6.89 0.86
CA MET A 238 -5.97 6.26 0.10
C MET A 238 -6.44 4.97 -0.61
N MET A 239 -7.50 4.34 -0.10
CA MET A 239 -8.05 3.09 -0.62
C MET A 239 -8.25 3.11 -2.14
N SER A 240 -9.10 4.01 -2.64
CA SER A 240 -9.43 4.13 -4.07
C SER A 240 -8.23 4.48 -4.96
N LYS A 241 -7.11 4.91 -4.37
CA LYS A 241 -5.89 5.26 -5.10
C LYS A 241 -4.89 4.10 -5.15
N VAL A 242 -4.96 3.17 -4.20
CA VAL A 242 -3.99 2.10 -4.02
C VAL A 242 -4.53 0.75 -4.47
N LEU A 243 -5.81 0.46 -4.26
CA LEU A 243 -6.41 -0.81 -4.69
C LEU A 243 -6.25 -1.07 -6.21
N PRO A 244 -6.42 -0.09 -7.11
CA PRO A 244 -6.18 -0.30 -8.55
C PRO A 244 -4.73 -0.69 -8.88
N ILE A 245 -3.76 -0.21 -8.10
CA ILE A 245 -2.35 -0.59 -8.26
C ILE A 245 -2.16 -2.06 -7.90
N LEU A 246 -2.72 -2.48 -6.76
CA LEU A 246 -2.62 -3.86 -6.29
C LEU A 246 -3.30 -4.82 -7.27
N GLU A 247 -4.49 -4.47 -7.77
CA GLU A 247 -5.24 -5.26 -8.76
C GLU A 247 -4.41 -5.53 -10.03
N LYS A 248 -3.76 -4.49 -10.58
CA LYS A 248 -2.91 -4.64 -11.79
C LYS A 248 -1.65 -5.47 -11.56
N VAL A 249 -1.07 -5.39 -10.36
CA VAL A 249 0.25 -5.97 -10.07
C VAL A 249 0.16 -7.41 -9.60
N ARG A 250 -0.86 -7.77 -8.80
CA ARG A 250 -0.94 -9.07 -8.12
C ARG A 250 -1.03 -10.29 -9.03
N HIS A 251 -1.39 -10.10 -10.30
CA HIS A 251 -1.45 -11.17 -11.31
C HIS A 251 -0.16 -11.30 -12.13
N GLN A 252 0.77 -10.36 -11.97
CA GLN A 252 2.04 -10.37 -12.69
C GLN A 252 3.01 -11.41 -12.11
N VAL A 253 3.82 -12.00 -12.99
CA VAL A 253 4.86 -12.96 -12.59
C VAL A 253 5.81 -12.30 -11.58
N GLY A 254 6.05 -12.97 -10.46
CA GLY A 254 6.89 -12.45 -9.36
C GLY A 254 6.15 -11.57 -8.34
N PHE A 255 4.87 -11.29 -8.54
CA PHE A 255 4.02 -10.47 -7.66
C PHE A 255 2.71 -11.17 -7.24
N LYS A 256 2.61 -12.48 -7.43
CA LYS A 256 1.46 -13.26 -6.94
C LYS A 256 1.31 -13.07 -5.43
N GLY A 257 0.11 -12.69 -4.98
CA GLY A 257 -0.18 -12.42 -3.56
C GLY A 257 0.26 -11.04 -3.05
N TYR A 258 0.77 -10.16 -3.92
CA TYR A 258 1.21 -8.81 -3.52
C TYR A 258 0.06 -8.01 -2.91
N SER A 259 0.23 -7.62 -1.64
CA SER A 259 -0.82 -7.02 -0.81
C SER A 259 -0.45 -5.62 -0.34
N ILE A 260 -1.38 -4.92 0.32
CA ILE A 260 -1.08 -3.65 0.98
C ILE A 260 0.03 -3.79 2.03
N GLY A 261 0.20 -4.96 2.64
CA GLY A 261 1.24 -5.24 3.63
C GLY A 261 2.65 -5.23 3.02
N ASP A 262 2.75 -5.41 1.71
CA ASP A 262 3.99 -5.34 0.94
C ASP A 262 4.23 -3.93 0.34
N LEU A 263 3.26 -3.01 0.45
CA LEU A 263 3.41 -1.62 0.01
C LEU A 263 4.08 -0.79 1.09
N GLU A 264 5.19 -0.14 0.71
CA GLU A 264 5.84 0.85 1.56
C GLU A 264 5.22 2.23 1.29
N ILE A 265 4.51 2.76 2.28
CA ILE A 265 3.90 4.10 2.23
C ILE A 265 4.82 5.10 2.92
N LEU A 266 5.28 6.08 2.15
CA LEU A 266 6.09 7.20 2.60
C LEU A 266 5.21 8.40 2.94
N SER A 267 5.09 8.67 4.23
CA SER A 267 4.23 9.71 4.79
C SER A 267 4.54 11.14 4.29
N PRO A 268 3.54 12.05 4.35
CA PRO A 268 3.62 13.41 3.83
C PRO A 268 4.60 14.34 4.58
N HIS A 269 4.90 14.02 5.85
CA HIS A 269 5.79 14.81 6.69
C HIS A 269 7.23 14.37 6.48
N GLN A 270 8.05 15.21 5.85
CA GLN A 270 9.50 15.01 5.76
C GLN A 270 10.26 16.23 6.26
N ASN A 271 10.58 16.24 7.56
CA ASN A 271 11.52 17.21 8.12
C ASN A 271 12.89 16.53 8.20
N TRP A 272 13.72 16.75 7.19
CA TRP A 272 15.11 16.32 7.22
C TRP A 272 15.86 17.03 8.36
N LYS A 273 16.73 16.33 9.09
CA LYS A 273 17.58 17.00 10.11
C LYS A 273 18.36 18.14 9.44
N ASN A 274 18.13 19.38 9.90
CA ASN A 274 18.64 20.65 9.35
C ASN A 274 17.97 21.16 8.04
N GLY A 275 16.84 20.58 7.62
CA GLY A 275 16.05 21.07 6.48
C GLY A 275 15.05 22.14 6.91
N LYS A 276 14.83 23.16 6.08
CA LYS A 276 13.69 24.07 6.23
C LYS A 276 12.38 23.25 6.16
N PRO A 277 11.32 23.62 6.91
CA PRO A 277 10.03 22.94 6.84
C PRO A 277 9.59 22.88 5.37
N VAL A 278 9.54 21.69 4.79
CA VAL A 278 9.07 21.53 3.41
C VAL A 278 7.55 21.41 3.47
N LYS A 279 6.86 22.19 2.64
CA LYS A 279 5.40 22.08 2.44
C LYS A 279 5.02 20.60 2.32
N ALA A 280 4.06 20.17 3.15
CA ALA A 280 3.57 18.79 3.14
C ALA A 280 3.26 18.36 1.71
N ARG A 281 3.90 17.27 1.25
CA ARG A 281 3.56 16.60 -0.01
C ARG A 281 2.57 15.48 0.30
N PRO A 282 1.72 15.03 -0.63
CA PRO A 282 0.90 13.85 -0.37
C PRO A 282 1.77 12.61 -0.07
N ALA A 283 1.17 11.60 0.56
CA ALA A 283 1.81 10.31 0.77
C ALA A 283 2.24 9.71 -0.57
N LEU A 284 3.44 9.12 -0.60
CA LEU A 284 3.95 8.38 -1.74
C LEU A 284 3.91 6.89 -1.43
N VAL A 285 3.79 6.09 -2.47
CA VAL A 285 3.79 4.64 -2.39
C VAL A 285 4.98 4.13 -3.19
N LYS A 286 5.67 3.12 -2.64
CA LYS A 286 6.77 2.48 -3.35
C LYS A 286 6.23 1.72 -4.55
N PHE A 287 6.89 1.89 -5.69
CA PHE A 287 6.61 1.14 -6.89
C PHE A 287 6.91 -0.35 -6.65
N PRO A 288 6.02 -1.28 -7.05
CA PRO A 288 6.20 -2.70 -6.83
C PRO A 288 7.45 -3.19 -7.55
N LEU A 289 8.46 -3.52 -6.76
CA LEU A 289 9.74 -4.03 -7.20
C LEU A 289 10.14 -5.19 -6.32
N SER A 290 10.63 -6.25 -6.95
CA SER A 290 11.33 -7.33 -6.25
C SER A 290 12.63 -6.82 -5.62
N SER A 291 13.24 -7.63 -4.76
CA SER A 291 14.57 -7.36 -4.20
C SER A 291 15.68 -7.22 -5.26
N LYS A 292 15.46 -7.74 -6.48
CA LYS A 292 16.38 -7.62 -7.62
C LYS A 292 16.08 -6.41 -8.51
N GLY A 293 15.07 -5.59 -8.18
CA GLY A 293 14.67 -4.44 -9.01
C GLY A 293 13.79 -4.80 -10.20
N LEU A 294 13.38 -6.07 -10.34
CA LEU A 294 12.38 -6.46 -11.35
C LEU A 294 11.00 -5.96 -10.92
N GLY A 295 10.27 -5.32 -11.84
CA GLY A 295 8.92 -4.81 -11.63
C GLY A 295 7.89 -5.47 -12.57
N PRO A 296 6.62 -5.09 -12.45
CA PRO A 296 5.54 -5.57 -13.31
C PRO A 296 5.75 -5.14 -14.77
N PHE A 297 5.08 -5.82 -15.71
CA PHE A 297 5.07 -5.47 -17.14
C PHE A 297 6.48 -5.34 -17.76
N ASN A 298 7.36 -6.31 -17.49
CA ASN A 298 8.73 -6.38 -17.99
C ASN A 298 9.52 -5.08 -17.74
N THR A 299 9.53 -4.64 -16.48
CA THR A 299 10.31 -3.48 -16.03
C THR A 299 11.50 -3.89 -15.17
N TYR A 300 12.54 -3.07 -15.21
CA TYR A 300 13.71 -3.22 -14.35
C TYR A 300 14.15 -1.86 -13.83
N HIS A 301 14.15 -1.68 -12.51
CA HIS A 301 14.68 -0.48 -11.88
C HIS A 301 16.21 -0.57 -11.82
N TYR A 302 16.89 0.16 -12.69
CA TYR A 302 18.34 0.10 -12.83
C TYR A 302 18.99 1.08 -11.85
N LYS A 303 19.44 0.59 -10.70
CA LYS A 303 20.38 1.34 -9.85
C LYS A 303 21.51 0.44 -9.35
N PRO A 304 22.72 0.53 -9.95
CA PRO A 304 23.86 -0.25 -9.50
C PRO A 304 24.29 0.12 -8.06
N ASP A 305 24.12 1.39 -7.67
CA ASP A 305 24.53 1.93 -6.37
C ASP A 305 23.44 1.82 -5.28
N ASP A 306 22.21 1.45 -5.65
CA ASP A 306 21.08 1.28 -4.74
C ASP A 306 20.33 -0.01 -5.04
N LYS A 307 20.89 -1.11 -4.54
CA LYS A 307 20.34 -2.47 -4.70
C LYS A 307 18.97 -2.68 -4.02
N LYS A 308 18.42 -1.66 -3.33
CA LYS A 308 17.14 -1.76 -2.59
C LYS A 308 16.06 -0.82 -3.09
N ASN A 309 16.30 -0.13 -4.21
CA ASN A 309 15.30 0.69 -4.91
C ASN A 309 14.69 1.76 -3.98
N SER A 310 15.52 2.45 -3.21
CA SER A 310 15.10 3.38 -2.15
C SER A 310 14.51 4.69 -2.69
N ASP A 311 14.64 4.97 -3.97
CA ASP A 311 14.07 6.13 -4.65
C ASP A 311 12.85 5.79 -5.52
N ALA A 312 12.35 4.55 -5.46
CA ALA A 312 11.23 4.10 -6.29
C ALA A 312 9.87 4.48 -5.69
N TYR A 313 9.65 5.75 -5.35
CA TYR A 313 8.39 6.23 -4.77
C TYR A 313 7.63 7.16 -5.72
N LEU A 314 6.32 6.99 -5.79
CA LEU A 314 5.45 7.80 -6.64
C LEU A 314 4.15 8.14 -5.93
N LEU A 315 3.45 9.16 -6.43
CA LEU A 315 2.05 9.34 -6.07
C LEU A 315 1.26 8.14 -6.60
N PRO A 316 0.29 7.60 -5.85
CA PRO A 316 -0.49 6.44 -6.30
C PRO A 316 -1.10 6.62 -7.70
N GLY A 317 -1.71 7.78 -7.98
CA GLY A 317 -2.27 8.06 -9.31
C GLY A 317 -1.22 8.19 -10.42
N THR A 318 0.01 8.61 -10.10
CA THR A 318 1.13 8.63 -11.06
C THR A 318 1.58 7.20 -11.37
N GLN A 319 1.78 6.40 -10.32
CA GLN A 319 2.18 5.01 -10.44
C GLN A 319 1.18 4.19 -11.24
N CYS A 320 -0.09 4.36 -10.96
CA CYS A 320 -1.15 3.63 -11.64
C CYS A 320 -1.25 4.03 -13.14
N ALA A 321 -1.17 5.32 -13.48
CA ALA A 321 -1.11 5.74 -14.87
C ALA A 321 0.12 5.20 -15.60
N PHE A 322 1.27 5.15 -14.92
CA PHE A 322 2.47 4.54 -15.47
C PHE A 322 2.32 3.03 -15.67
N LEU A 323 1.76 2.29 -14.71
CA LEU A 323 1.43 0.87 -14.87
C LEU A 323 0.50 0.63 -16.06
N LYS A 324 -0.50 1.51 -16.28
CA LYS A 324 -1.37 1.44 -17.45
C LYS A 324 -0.61 1.62 -18.76
N SER A 325 0.33 2.57 -18.83
CA SER A 325 1.16 2.74 -20.01
C SER A 325 2.08 1.55 -20.27
N LEU A 326 2.58 0.92 -19.21
CA LEU A 326 3.45 -0.26 -19.32
C LEU A 326 2.65 -1.47 -19.82
N GLU A 327 1.46 -1.70 -19.25
CA GLU A 327 0.51 -2.72 -19.71
C GLU A 327 0.26 -2.58 -21.22
N LYS A 328 -0.13 -1.38 -21.68
CA LYS A 328 -0.40 -1.12 -23.10
C LYS A 328 0.83 -1.15 -24.01
N PHE A 329 1.99 -0.82 -23.48
CA PHE A 329 3.23 -0.98 -24.24
C PHE A 329 3.60 -2.45 -24.40
N GLN A 330 3.43 -3.27 -23.35
CA GLN A 330 3.72 -4.70 -23.44
C GLN A 330 2.76 -5.45 -24.38
N ASP A 331 1.52 -4.98 -24.58
CA ASP A 331 0.62 -5.50 -25.63
C ASP A 331 1.24 -5.41 -27.05
N LYS A 332 2.26 -4.57 -27.24
CA LYS A 332 2.96 -4.35 -28.52
C LYS A 332 4.32 -5.04 -28.57
N CYS A 333 4.63 -5.86 -27.57
CA CYS A 333 5.92 -6.49 -27.37
C CYS A 333 5.76 -8.01 -27.27
N ASP A 334 6.64 -8.74 -27.96
CA ASP A 334 6.75 -10.19 -27.77
C ASP A 334 7.41 -10.46 -26.41
N SER A 335 6.93 -11.49 -25.69
CA SER A 335 7.32 -11.78 -24.30
C SER A 335 8.83 -12.01 -24.11
N ASP A 336 9.53 -12.43 -25.17
CA ASP A 336 10.95 -12.77 -25.14
C ASP A 336 11.85 -11.70 -25.78
N ASN A 337 11.32 -10.51 -26.10
CA ASN A 337 12.10 -9.46 -26.75
C ASN A 337 12.89 -8.63 -25.72
N PRO A 338 14.22 -8.76 -25.62
CA PRO A 338 15.02 -7.98 -24.66
C PRO A 338 14.96 -6.46 -24.95
N GLY A 339 14.59 -6.06 -26.17
CA GLY A 339 14.37 -4.67 -26.55
C GLY A 339 13.09 -4.03 -25.99
N CYS A 340 12.21 -4.82 -25.35
CA CYS A 340 10.99 -4.37 -24.69
C CYS A 340 11.11 -4.27 -23.17
N LEU A 341 12.29 -4.56 -22.61
CA LEU A 341 12.59 -4.27 -21.20
C LEU A 341 12.56 -2.76 -20.96
N VAL A 342 11.64 -2.31 -20.10
CA VAL A 342 11.56 -0.91 -19.71
C VAL A 342 12.44 -0.68 -18.48
N GLU A 343 13.61 -0.06 -18.69
CA GLU A 343 14.55 0.24 -17.62
C GLU A 343 14.18 1.56 -16.94
N ILE A 344 13.80 1.50 -15.67
CA ILE A 344 13.33 2.65 -14.89
C ILE A 344 14.45 3.19 -14.00
N GLY A 345 14.63 4.50 -14.01
CA GLY A 345 15.57 5.24 -13.18
C GLY A 345 14.85 5.97 -12.04
N ASN A 346 15.24 7.21 -11.77
CA ASN A 346 14.75 7.94 -10.60
C ASN A 346 13.23 8.14 -10.64
N MET A 347 12.57 7.88 -9.51
CA MET A 347 11.15 8.22 -9.31
C MET A 347 10.97 9.30 -8.23
N TYR A 348 11.78 9.23 -7.17
CA TYR A 348 11.68 10.13 -6.04
C TYR A 348 13.02 10.61 -5.50
N HIS A 349 13.23 11.92 -5.49
CA HIS A 349 14.35 12.57 -4.80
C HIS A 349 13.87 13.69 -3.88
N HIS A 350 14.29 13.69 -2.61
CA HIS A 350 13.93 14.76 -1.67
C HIS A 350 14.47 16.13 -2.14
N LYS A 351 13.70 17.21 -1.95
CA LYS A 351 14.13 18.58 -2.32
C LYS A 351 15.49 18.99 -1.73
N SER A 352 15.72 18.66 -0.46
CA SER A 352 16.97 18.94 0.24
C SER A 352 18.18 18.20 -0.33
N TRP A 353 18.00 17.23 -1.21
CA TRP A 353 19.11 16.54 -1.87
C TRP A 353 19.72 17.39 -2.99
N ASN A 354 19.03 18.44 -3.44
CA ASN A 354 19.46 19.35 -4.50
C ASN A 354 19.87 18.63 -5.80
N THR A 355 19.28 17.46 -6.06
CA THR A 355 19.51 16.64 -7.25
C THR A 355 18.16 16.22 -7.81
N HIS A 356 17.93 16.48 -9.10
CA HIS A 356 16.70 16.14 -9.83
C HIS A 356 15.40 16.57 -9.10
N LEU A 357 15.27 17.88 -8.86
CA LEU A 357 14.21 18.48 -8.03
C LEU A 357 12.76 18.15 -8.46
N SER A 358 12.52 17.83 -9.73
CA SER A 358 11.20 17.44 -10.25
C SER A 358 10.66 16.16 -9.60
N HIS A 359 11.55 15.23 -9.22
CA HIS A 359 11.19 13.94 -8.62
C HIS A 359 10.69 14.05 -7.18
N TRP A 360 10.90 15.17 -6.50
CA TRP A 360 10.36 15.40 -5.14
C TRP A 360 8.85 15.20 -5.06
N SER A 361 8.15 15.60 -6.11
CA SER A 361 6.70 15.57 -6.16
C SER A 361 6.12 14.16 -6.19
N GLY A 362 6.92 13.14 -6.52
CA GLY A 362 6.45 11.79 -6.83
C GLY A 362 5.60 11.72 -8.11
N LYS A 363 5.64 12.76 -8.95
CA LYS A 363 4.92 12.82 -10.22
C LYS A 363 5.73 12.36 -11.41
N CYS A 364 7.05 12.28 -11.28
CA CYS A 364 7.96 12.17 -12.40
C CYS A 364 8.84 10.91 -12.31
N ILE A 365 9.14 10.34 -13.47
CA ILE A 365 9.85 9.08 -13.63
C ILE A 365 10.89 9.28 -14.72
N ASP A 366 12.13 8.84 -14.48
CA ASP A 366 13.14 8.70 -15.51
C ASP A 366 13.09 7.29 -16.09
N ILE A 367 13.15 7.15 -17.41
CA ILE A 367 13.09 5.86 -18.11
C ILE A 367 14.22 5.84 -19.14
N ARG A 368 15.00 4.76 -19.25
CA ARG A 368 15.95 4.65 -20.39
C ARG A 368 15.18 4.64 -21.70
N PRO A 369 15.77 5.16 -22.78
CA PRO A 369 15.25 4.86 -24.11
C PRO A 369 15.23 3.34 -24.35
N LEU A 370 14.42 2.88 -25.31
CA LEU A 370 14.25 1.44 -25.55
C LEU A 370 15.36 0.93 -26.45
N LYS A 371 15.73 -0.33 -26.25
CA LYS A 371 16.77 -0.99 -27.03
C LYS A 371 16.22 -1.60 -28.31
N THR A 372 17.10 -1.83 -29.27
CA THR A 372 16.87 -2.82 -30.31
C THR A 372 16.90 -4.22 -29.68
N ASP A 373 16.61 -5.23 -30.48
CA ASP A 373 16.69 -6.66 -30.15
C ASP A 373 18.14 -7.18 -29.95
N LYS A 374 19.16 -6.40 -30.32
CA LYS A 374 20.57 -6.85 -30.34
C LYS A 374 21.23 -6.82 -28.96
N LEU A 375 21.45 -8.00 -28.36
CA LEU A 375 22.03 -8.25 -27.01
C LEU A 375 23.48 -7.76 -26.79
N GLU A 376 24.20 -7.39 -27.83
CA GLU A 376 25.67 -7.22 -27.80
C GLU A 376 26.17 -5.89 -27.20
N ASP A 377 25.30 -4.91 -26.93
CA ASP A 377 25.69 -3.53 -26.59
C ASP A 377 25.05 -3.01 -25.29
N TYR A 378 24.91 -3.90 -24.28
CA TYR A 378 24.21 -3.60 -23.01
C TYR A 378 25.14 -3.06 -21.90
N SER A 379 26.45 -2.99 -22.16
CA SER A 379 27.46 -2.60 -21.16
C SER A 379 27.65 -1.08 -21.00
N ASN A 380 27.15 -0.27 -21.95
CA ASN A 380 27.28 1.19 -21.93
C ASN A 380 25.92 1.88 -21.78
N GLY A 381 25.87 2.97 -21.01
CA GLY A 381 24.64 3.75 -20.78
C GLY A 381 23.96 4.16 -22.08
N LEU A 382 22.78 3.60 -22.34
CA LEU A 382 22.05 3.78 -23.59
C LEU A 382 21.64 5.24 -23.81
N THR A 383 21.98 5.79 -24.98
CA THR A 383 21.57 7.13 -25.43
C THR A 383 20.82 7.05 -26.75
N PHE A 384 20.09 8.10 -27.15
CA PHE A 384 19.42 8.11 -28.46
C PHE A 384 20.39 8.07 -29.67
N ARG A 385 21.69 8.23 -29.42
CA ARG A 385 22.75 8.12 -30.43
C ARG A 385 23.35 6.72 -30.51
N SER A 386 23.07 5.86 -29.55
CA SER A 386 23.59 4.50 -29.50
C SER A 386 23.05 3.65 -30.66
N ARG A 387 23.84 2.70 -31.16
CA ARG A 387 23.39 1.77 -32.22
C ARG A 387 22.29 0.83 -31.74
N ALA A 388 22.34 0.46 -30.46
CA ALA A 388 21.32 -0.34 -29.81
C ALA A 388 20.05 0.43 -29.44
N TYR A 389 19.88 1.70 -29.83
CA TYR A 389 18.67 2.47 -29.55
C TYR A 389 17.56 2.24 -30.59
N SER A 390 16.36 1.90 -30.13
CA SER A 390 15.17 1.80 -30.97
C SER A 390 14.29 3.05 -30.82
N ARG A 391 14.41 3.96 -31.81
CA ARG A 391 13.54 5.14 -31.91
C ARG A 391 12.07 4.78 -32.02
N LYS A 392 11.74 3.74 -32.78
CA LYS A 392 10.35 3.30 -32.97
C LYS A 392 9.74 2.88 -31.64
N ARG A 393 10.35 1.92 -30.94
CA ARG A 393 9.85 1.44 -29.63
C ARG A 393 9.79 2.55 -28.59
N THR A 394 10.78 3.44 -28.60
CA THR A 394 10.78 4.61 -27.73
C THR A 394 9.64 5.58 -28.03
N THR A 395 9.33 5.80 -29.32
CA THR A 395 8.16 6.59 -29.73
C THR A 395 6.87 5.91 -29.30
N ASP A 396 6.77 4.59 -29.45
CA ASP A 396 5.60 3.79 -29.06
C ASP A 396 5.37 3.89 -27.54
N LEU A 397 6.40 3.71 -26.70
CA LEU A 397 6.29 3.91 -25.25
C LEU A 397 5.88 5.34 -24.89
N ILE A 398 6.51 6.35 -25.50
CA ILE A 398 6.16 7.77 -25.24
C ILE A 398 4.69 8.05 -25.58
N ASN A 399 4.17 7.44 -26.64
CA ASN A 399 2.76 7.56 -26.98
C ASN A 399 1.88 6.92 -25.90
N GLU A 400 2.20 5.72 -25.40
CA GLU A 400 1.44 5.11 -24.29
C GLU A 400 1.48 5.96 -23.01
N LEU A 401 2.63 6.55 -22.68
CA LEU A 401 2.76 7.49 -21.56
C LEU A 401 1.80 8.68 -21.73
N PHE A 402 1.71 9.23 -22.94
CA PHE A 402 0.79 10.33 -23.26
C PHE A 402 -0.69 9.93 -23.28
N ASP A 403 -1.03 8.66 -23.58
CA ASP A 403 -2.41 8.14 -23.49
C ASP A 403 -2.83 8.01 -22.03
N ALA A 404 -1.92 7.56 -21.17
CA ALA A 404 -2.13 7.52 -19.72
C ALA A 404 -2.11 8.92 -19.06
N GLY A 405 -1.97 9.99 -19.84
CA GLY A 405 -2.08 11.37 -19.34
C GLY A 405 -0.78 12.01 -18.89
N ALA A 406 0.38 11.55 -19.36
CA ALA A 406 1.62 12.31 -19.20
C ALA A 406 1.43 13.74 -19.76
N TYR A 407 1.88 14.74 -18.99
CA TYR A 407 1.73 16.16 -19.36
C TYR A 407 3.09 16.83 -19.63
N VAL A 408 4.18 16.22 -19.15
CA VAL A 408 5.55 16.64 -19.39
C VAL A 408 6.33 15.41 -19.83
N VAL A 409 7.03 15.52 -20.96
CA VAL A 409 8.00 14.54 -21.44
C VAL A 409 9.21 15.30 -21.96
N PHE A 410 10.41 15.05 -21.41
CA PHE A 410 11.69 15.54 -21.92
C PHE A 410 12.51 14.38 -22.46
N PHE A 411 12.99 14.51 -23.71
CA PHE A 411 13.93 13.57 -24.31
C PHE A 411 14.61 14.20 -25.54
N ASN A 412 15.94 14.12 -25.64
CA ASN A 412 16.70 14.92 -26.62
C ASN A 412 16.73 14.38 -28.06
N ASP A 413 16.09 13.24 -28.33
CA ASP A 413 15.95 12.74 -29.70
C ASP A 413 14.91 13.56 -30.49
N ARG A 414 15.39 14.60 -31.18
CA ARG A 414 14.56 15.48 -32.04
C ARG A 414 13.86 14.76 -33.20
N LYS A 415 14.20 13.49 -33.47
CA LYS A 415 13.58 12.69 -34.51
C LYS A 415 12.38 11.86 -33.99
N ILE A 416 12.07 11.89 -32.69
CA ILE A 416 10.87 11.27 -32.14
C ILE A 416 9.62 11.90 -32.75
N LYS A 417 8.75 11.07 -33.31
CA LYS A 417 7.46 11.47 -33.88
C LYS A 417 6.33 11.07 -32.94
N ALA A 418 6.32 11.64 -31.75
CA ALA A 418 5.26 11.42 -30.77
C ALA A 418 3.99 12.21 -31.15
N LYS A 419 2.83 11.73 -30.72
CA LYS A 419 1.53 12.37 -30.97
C LYS A 419 1.34 13.71 -30.26
N LYS A 420 2.15 14.00 -29.24
CA LYS A 420 2.19 15.27 -28.49
C LYS A 420 3.61 15.78 -28.46
N ARG A 421 3.77 17.11 -28.31
CA ARG A 421 5.08 17.76 -28.25
C ARG A 421 5.88 17.26 -27.06
N ILE A 422 7.10 16.81 -27.32
CA ILE A 422 8.12 16.55 -26.29
C ILE A 422 9.03 17.79 -26.14
N SER A 423 9.59 17.95 -24.96
CA SER A 423 10.53 19.00 -24.62
C SER A 423 11.97 18.50 -24.73
N TYR A 424 12.91 19.43 -24.87
CA TYR A 424 14.34 19.17 -25.03
C TYR A 424 15.12 20.06 -24.09
N ASP A 425 16.32 19.63 -23.68
CA ASP A 425 17.24 20.45 -22.92
C ASP A 425 18.54 20.69 -23.70
N SER A 426 19.13 21.88 -23.53
CA SER A 426 20.40 22.24 -24.18
C SER A 426 21.62 21.62 -23.50
N LYS A 427 21.48 21.11 -22.27
CA LYS A 427 22.56 20.60 -21.43
C LYS A 427 22.83 19.11 -21.65
N LYS A 428 22.16 18.49 -22.63
CA LYS A 428 22.29 17.06 -22.98
C LYS A 428 21.94 16.10 -21.83
N ILE A 429 21.18 16.58 -20.85
CA ILE A 429 20.83 15.79 -19.65
C ILE A 429 19.91 14.63 -20.06
N HIS A 430 18.91 14.88 -20.90
CA HIS A 430 17.93 13.90 -21.35
C HIS A 430 18.35 13.18 -22.65
N ASP A 431 19.66 13.00 -22.88
CA ASP A 431 20.18 12.22 -24.01
C ASP A 431 20.04 10.70 -23.77
N ASN A 432 20.03 10.30 -22.50
CA ASN A 432 20.13 8.92 -22.06
C ASN A 432 18.93 8.44 -21.22
N HIS A 433 17.93 9.29 -21.05
CA HIS A 433 16.67 8.96 -20.38
C HIS A 433 15.56 9.90 -20.84
N ILE A 434 14.34 9.39 -20.76
CA ILE A 434 13.08 10.10 -20.93
C ILE A 434 12.64 10.53 -19.54
N HIS A 435 12.47 11.83 -19.30
CA HIS A 435 11.88 12.33 -18.07
C HIS A 435 10.40 12.60 -18.30
N VAL A 436 9.53 11.83 -17.66
CA VAL A 436 8.07 11.92 -17.83
C VAL A 436 7.39 12.28 -16.53
N CYS A 437 6.38 13.15 -16.56
CA CYS A 437 5.55 13.45 -15.40
C CYS A 437 4.05 13.30 -15.68
N PHE A 438 3.32 12.84 -14.67
CA PHE A 438 1.87 12.71 -14.64
C PHE A 438 1.25 13.68 -13.64
N ASN A 439 0.03 14.13 -13.92
CA ASN A 439 -0.73 14.93 -12.96
C ASN A 439 -1.91 14.12 -12.44
N PRO A 440 -1.84 13.51 -11.23
CA PRO A 440 -2.91 12.65 -10.71
C PRO A 440 -4.28 13.32 -10.60
N ALA A 441 -4.34 14.65 -10.55
CA ALA A 441 -5.60 15.40 -10.51
C ALA A 441 -6.20 15.64 -11.91
N HIS A 442 -5.45 15.36 -12.99
CA HIS A 442 -5.94 15.56 -14.34
C HIS A 442 -6.84 14.40 -14.77
N LYS A 443 -7.96 14.72 -15.45
CA LYS A 443 -9.00 13.76 -15.84
C LYS A 443 -8.45 12.52 -16.55
N THR A 444 -7.50 12.69 -17.47
CA THR A 444 -6.92 11.58 -18.24
C THR A 444 -6.09 10.64 -17.36
N THR A 445 -5.31 11.19 -16.43
CA THR A 445 -4.52 10.38 -15.50
C THR A 445 -5.42 9.64 -14.51
N LYS A 446 -6.50 10.30 -14.04
CA LYS A 446 -7.51 9.66 -13.19
C LYS A 446 -8.23 8.52 -13.93
N ALA A 447 -8.69 8.77 -15.17
CA ALA A 447 -9.37 7.77 -15.99
C ALA A 447 -8.46 6.58 -16.35
N ALA A 448 -7.15 6.80 -16.55
CA ALA A 448 -6.18 5.72 -16.74
C ALA A 448 -6.07 4.78 -15.52
N CYS A 449 -6.53 5.24 -14.35
CA CYS A 449 -6.55 4.48 -13.11
C CYS A 449 -7.87 3.83 -12.76
N GLU A 450 -8.96 4.30 -13.34
CA GLU A 450 -10.30 3.78 -13.13
C GLU A 450 -10.66 2.67 -14.14
N ASN A 451 -9.87 2.50 -15.21
CA ASN A 451 -10.08 1.52 -16.30
C ASN A 451 -8.92 0.51 -16.44
#